data_AF-A0A350T5G2-F1
#
_entry.id   AF-A0A350T5G2-F1
#
_cell.length_a   1.000
_cell.length_b   1.000
_cell.length_c   1.000
_cell.angle_alpha   90.00
_cell.angle_beta   90.00
_cell.angle_gamma   90.00
#
_symmetry.space_group_name_H-M   'P 1'
#
loop_
_entity.id
_entity.type
_entity.pdbx_description
1 polymer ?
#
loop_
_entity_poly.entity_id
_entity_poly.type
_entity_poly.pdbx_seq_one_letter_code
_entity_poly.pdbx_strand_id
1 'polypeptide(L)'
;MRIPGYAGFARGSLGVLGLVLGLAGPTAAEEAAVPDKWEMIKQSMFAGRNIDENAANVLELDTPSRAEDSAVVPIAIRTKLGQDPASYVKKVYLVIDNNPSPVGAIFTFTPDSGRADIETRVRIEAVSYTHL
;
A
#
# COMPACT_ATOMS: atom_id res chain seq x y z
N MET A 1 -1.37 -9.76 -2.64
CA MET A 1 -2.77 -9.29 -2.52
C MET A 1 -2.81 -7.76 -2.53
N ARG A 2 -3.70 -7.14 -3.30
CA ARG A 2 -3.82 -5.67 -3.42
C ARG A 2 -5.05 -5.19 -2.65
N ILE A 3 -4.87 -4.29 -1.68
CA ILE A 3 -5.98 -3.67 -0.95
C ILE A 3 -6.01 -2.18 -1.29
N PRO A 4 -7.18 -1.61 -1.65
CA PRO A 4 -7.30 -0.17 -1.88
C PRO A 4 -6.83 0.60 -0.64
N GLY A 5 -5.76 1.37 -0.79
CA GLY A 5 -5.24 2.24 0.26
C GLY A 5 -5.78 3.66 0.13
N TYR A 6 -5.57 4.41 1.21
CA TYR A 6 -5.98 5.80 1.49
C TYR A 6 -6.27 6.70 0.27
N ALA A 7 -7.47 7.30 0.22
CA ALA A 7 -7.82 8.39 -0.70
C ALA A 7 -7.76 9.76 0.02
N GLY A 8 -6.72 10.54 -0.26
CA GLY A 8 -6.56 11.90 0.29
C GLY A 8 -7.34 12.94 -0.51
N PHE A 9 -8.14 13.77 0.18
CA PHE A 9 -8.91 14.86 -0.41
C PHE A 9 -8.03 15.88 -1.15
N ALA A 10 -8.25 16.06 -2.45
CA ALA A 10 -7.74 17.22 -3.18
C ALA A 10 -8.51 18.48 -2.74
N ARG A 11 -7.85 19.38 -2.00
CA ARG A 11 -8.37 20.72 -1.70
C ARG A 11 -8.30 21.58 -2.95
N GLY A 12 -9.40 21.69 -3.69
CA GLY A 12 -9.57 22.72 -4.71
C GLY A 12 -9.75 24.09 -4.06
N SER A 13 -8.72 24.91 -4.03
CA SER A 13 -8.84 26.33 -3.68
C SER A 13 -9.49 27.07 -4.85
N LEU A 14 -10.76 27.46 -4.70
CA LEU A 14 -11.43 28.40 -5.60
C LEU A 14 -10.79 29.79 -5.44
N GLY A 15 -10.07 30.24 -6.46
CA GLY A 15 -9.85 31.66 -6.74
C GLY A 15 -10.61 32.02 -8.01
N VAL A 16 -11.71 32.76 -7.89
CA VAL A 16 -12.47 33.26 -9.04
C VAL A 16 -12.20 34.76 -9.18
N LEU A 17 -11.54 35.16 -10.27
CA LEU A 17 -11.83 36.43 -10.94
C LEU A 17 -11.27 36.41 -12.38
N GLY A 18 -12.14 36.60 -13.37
CA GLY A 18 -11.73 36.90 -14.75
C GLY A 18 -12.56 36.19 -15.82
N LEU A 19 -13.61 36.88 -16.30
CA LEU A 19 -14.42 36.50 -17.44
C LEU A 19 -13.65 36.71 -18.76
N VAL A 20 -13.31 35.63 -19.47
CA VAL A 20 -12.98 35.67 -20.90
C VAL A 20 -13.62 34.48 -21.61
N LEU A 21 -14.54 34.78 -22.54
CA LEU A 21 -15.14 33.83 -23.48
C LEU A 21 -14.08 33.32 -24.47
N GLY A 22 -13.74 32.04 -24.38
CA GLY A 22 -12.88 31.36 -25.34
C GLY A 22 -13.29 29.89 -25.45
N LEU A 23 -13.62 29.47 -26.67
CA LEU A 23 -13.93 28.10 -27.04
C LEU A 23 -12.77 27.17 -26.67
N ALA A 24 -12.93 26.38 -25.62
CA ALA A 24 -12.06 25.25 -25.30
C ALA A 24 -12.96 24.09 -24.86
N GLY A 25 -13.06 23.07 -25.72
CA GLY A 25 -13.70 21.81 -25.34
C GLY A 25 -13.00 21.21 -24.12
N PRO A 26 -13.67 20.34 -23.35
CA PRO A 26 -13.03 19.70 -22.21
C PRO A 26 -11.88 18.84 -22.75
N THR A 27 -10.65 19.34 -22.63
CA THR A 27 -9.50 18.47 -22.50
C THR A 27 -9.68 17.80 -21.15
N ALA A 28 -10.39 16.67 -21.15
CA ALA A 28 -10.20 15.70 -20.09
C ALA A 28 -8.68 15.49 -20.04
N ALA A 29 -8.06 16.00 -18.96
CA ALA A 29 -6.72 15.60 -18.64
C ALA A 29 -6.81 14.10 -18.49
N GLU A 30 -6.40 13.39 -19.53
CA GLU A 30 -6.12 11.97 -19.48
C GLU A 30 -5.03 11.89 -18.42
N GLU A 31 -5.44 11.59 -17.19
CA GLU A 31 -4.58 11.31 -16.07
C GLU A 31 -3.78 10.10 -16.51
N ALA A 32 -2.64 10.40 -17.15
CA ALA A 32 -1.78 9.41 -17.76
C ALA A 32 -1.58 8.33 -16.72
N ALA A 33 -2.13 7.14 -16.99
CA ALA A 33 -2.11 6.03 -16.06
C ALA A 33 -0.64 5.84 -15.67
N VAL A 34 -0.30 6.28 -14.46
CA VAL A 34 1.05 6.15 -13.93
C VAL A 34 1.37 4.67 -14.04
N PRO A 35 2.42 4.26 -14.78
CA PRO A 35 2.80 2.86 -14.89
C PRO A 35 2.74 2.23 -13.51
N ASP A 36 2.07 1.09 -13.36
CA ASP A 36 1.76 0.52 -12.05
C ASP A 36 3.07 0.39 -11.24
N LYS A 37 3.32 1.34 -10.33
CA LYS A 37 4.60 1.46 -9.60
C LYS A 37 4.92 0.16 -8.88
N TRP A 38 3.86 -0.56 -8.52
CA TRP A 38 3.94 -1.89 -7.95
C TRP A 38 4.71 -2.86 -8.85
N GLU A 39 4.50 -2.89 -10.16
CA GLU A 39 5.21 -3.81 -11.06
C GLU A 39 6.72 -3.53 -11.09
N MET A 40 7.12 -2.25 -11.04
CA MET A 40 8.53 -1.86 -10.94
C MET A 40 9.14 -2.29 -9.59
N ILE A 41 8.42 -2.04 -8.49
CA ILE A 41 8.86 -2.44 -7.14
C ILE A 41 8.96 -3.97 -7.04
N LYS A 42 7.97 -4.69 -7.56
CA LYS A 42 7.89 -6.14 -7.59
C LYS A 42 9.10 -6.74 -8.32
N GLN A 43 9.41 -6.23 -9.51
CA GLN A 43 10.58 -6.65 -10.28
C GLN A 43 11.89 -6.38 -9.53
N SER A 44 12.04 -5.20 -8.94
CA SER A 44 13.25 -4.80 -8.21
C SER A 44 13.49 -5.62 -6.93
N MET A 45 12.45 -5.84 -6.12
CA MET A 45 12.56 -6.50 -4.81
C MET A 45 12.61 -8.03 -4.89
N PHE A 46 11.89 -8.61 -5.85
CA PHE A 46 11.70 -10.06 -5.91
C PHE A 46 12.37 -10.72 -7.10
N ALA A 47 13.06 -9.95 -7.96
CA ALA A 47 13.82 -10.42 -9.11
C ALA A 47 13.01 -11.34 -10.05
N GLY A 48 11.73 -11.00 -10.25
CA GLY A 48 10.82 -11.77 -11.10
C GLY A 48 10.39 -13.13 -10.55
N ARG A 49 10.58 -13.39 -9.24
CA ARG A 49 9.98 -14.57 -8.60
C ARG A 49 8.47 -14.58 -8.80
N ASN A 50 7.91 -15.76 -9.02
CA ASN A 50 6.46 -15.94 -9.08
C ASN A 50 5.87 -15.60 -7.71
N ILE A 51 4.90 -14.70 -7.68
CA ILE A 51 4.15 -14.29 -6.49
C ILE A 51 2.72 -14.76 -6.70
N ASP A 52 2.23 -15.61 -5.82
CA ASP A 52 0.80 -15.92 -5.76
C ASP A 52 0.08 -14.68 -5.21
N GLU A 53 -0.74 -14.05 -6.04
CA GLU A 53 -1.46 -12.84 -5.64
C GLU A 53 -2.59 -13.16 -4.64
N ASN A 54 -2.96 -14.42 -4.51
CA ASN A 54 -4.07 -14.91 -3.70
C ASN A 54 -3.62 -15.37 -2.30
N ALA A 55 -3.11 -14.42 -1.52
CA ALA A 55 -2.59 -14.67 -0.17
C ALA A 55 -3.66 -14.57 0.94
N ALA A 56 -4.95 -14.45 0.61
CA ALA A 56 -6.03 -14.22 1.59
C ALA A 56 -6.18 -15.36 2.63
N ASN A 57 -5.72 -16.56 2.28
CA ASN A 57 -5.68 -17.73 3.15
C ASN A 57 -4.42 -17.79 4.04
N VAL A 58 -3.45 -16.89 3.82
CA VAL A 58 -2.14 -16.88 4.47
C VAL A 58 -1.98 -15.66 5.36
N LEU A 59 -2.34 -14.48 4.87
CA LEU A 59 -2.26 -13.21 5.58
C LEU A 59 -3.57 -12.44 5.45
N GLU A 60 -3.83 -11.62 6.46
CA GLU A 60 -4.87 -10.60 6.46
C GLU A 60 -4.24 -9.27 6.86
N LEU A 61 -4.53 -8.23 6.07
CA LEU A 61 -4.09 -6.87 6.33
C LEU A 61 -5.28 -6.05 6.78
N ASP A 62 -5.21 -5.52 7.98
CA ASP A 62 -6.18 -4.56 8.52
C ASP A 62 -5.54 -3.18 8.53
N THR A 63 -6.21 -2.27 7.83
CA THR A 63 -5.85 -0.85 7.73
C THR A 63 -7.10 -0.01 7.96
N PRO A 64 -7.00 1.10 8.72
CA PRO A 64 -8.14 1.98 8.91
C PRO A 64 -8.57 2.60 7.58
N SER A 65 -9.88 2.75 7.41
CA SER A 65 -10.49 3.38 6.23
C SER A 65 -10.13 4.86 6.08
N ARG A 66 -9.76 5.52 7.19
CA ARG A 66 -9.28 6.91 7.22
C ARG A 66 -8.31 7.08 8.40
N ALA A 67 -7.13 7.64 8.12
CA ALA A 67 -6.25 8.10 9.18
C ALA A 67 -6.78 9.44 9.73
N GLU A 68 -7.20 9.47 11.00
CA GLU A 68 -7.60 10.72 11.66
C GLU A 68 -6.42 11.69 11.83
N ASP A 69 -5.20 11.14 11.90
CA ASP A 69 -3.94 11.88 11.89
C ASP A 69 -3.10 11.42 10.68
N SER A 70 -2.93 12.31 9.70
CA SER A 70 -2.17 12.04 8.47
C SER A 70 -0.69 11.74 8.71
N ALA A 71 -0.20 11.85 9.95
CA ALA A 71 1.19 11.57 10.27
C ALA A 71 1.46 10.08 10.56
N VAL A 72 0.49 9.29 11.03
CA VAL A 72 0.71 7.90 11.49
C VAL A 72 -0.52 7.02 11.27
N VAL A 73 -0.34 5.92 10.56
CA VAL A 73 -1.39 4.93 10.27
C VAL A 73 -1.12 3.64 11.04
N PRO A 74 -2.02 3.17 11.91
CA PRO A 74 -1.92 1.84 12.48
C PRO A 74 -2.20 0.77 11.41
N ILE A 75 -1.35 -0.23 11.33
CA ILE A 75 -1.45 -1.36 10.42
C ILE A 75 -1.36 -2.64 11.26
N ALA A 76 -2.32 -3.55 11.07
CA ALA A 76 -2.25 -4.89 11.64
C ALA A 76 -2.16 -5.92 10.53
N ILE A 77 -1.25 -6.88 10.68
CA ILE A 77 -1.09 -8.02 9.79
C ILE A 77 -1.34 -9.26 10.62
N ARG A 78 -2.37 -10.03 10.28
CA ARG A 78 -2.72 -11.29 10.94
C ARG A 78 -2.28 -12.44 10.07
N THR A 79 -1.61 -13.41 10.67
CA THR A 79 -1.18 -14.61 9.95
C THR A 79 -2.19 -15.73 10.17
N LYS A 80 -2.67 -16.33 9.08
CA LYS A 80 -3.64 -17.44 9.10
C LYS A 80 -2.97 -18.82 9.08
N LEU A 81 -1.70 -18.87 8.68
CA LEU A 81 -0.85 -20.05 8.81
C LEU A 81 -0.26 -20.14 10.22
N GLY A 82 -0.21 -21.35 10.77
CA GLY A 82 0.63 -21.63 11.94
C GLY A 82 2.12 -21.47 11.61
N GLN A 83 2.94 -21.28 12.63
CA GLN A 83 4.40 -21.26 12.49
C GLN A 83 4.99 -22.65 12.76
N ASP A 84 4.60 -23.65 11.97
CA ASP A 84 5.13 -25.01 12.13
C ASP A 84 6.49 -25.16 11.43
N PRO A 85 7.45 -25.96 11.94
CA PRO A 85 8.73 -26.19 11.27
C PRO A 85 8.62 -26.67 9.82
N ALA A 86 7.55 -27.38 9.46
CA ALA A 86 7.30 -27.84 8.10
C ALA A 86 6.68 -26.76 7.19
N SER A 87 5.97 -25.79 7.75
CA SER A 87 5.32 -24.70 7.01
C SER A 87 5.07 -23.49 7.91
N TYR A 88 5.74 -22.38 7.60
CA TYR A 88 5.62 -21.13 8.35
C TYR A 88 5.87 -19.92 7.45
N VAL A 89 5.32 -18.77 7.85
CA VAL A 89 5.61 -17.50 7.17
C VAL A 89 7.00 -17.03 7.58
N LYS A 90 7.99 -17.14 6.70
CA LYS A 90 9.37 -16.74 7.01
C LYS A 90 9.59 -15.23 7.02
N LYS A 91 8.91 -14.50 6.14
CA LYS A 91 9.13 -13.07 5.94
C LYS A 91 7.89 -12.38 5.40
N VAL A 92 7.58 -11.21 5.93
CA VAL A 92 6.52 -10.31 5.45
C VAL A 92 7.15 -8.97 5.07
N TYR A 93 6.81 -8.48 3.88
CA TYR A 93 7.22 -7.18 3.39
C TYR A 93 6.00 -6.26 3.38
N LEU A 94 6.09 -5.11 4.03
CA LEU A 94 5.06 -4.08 3.95
C LEU A 94 5.49 -3.03 2.92
N VAL A 95 4.79 -2.99 1.80
CA VAL A 95 5.08 -2.07 0.69
C VAL A 95 4.01 -0.99 0.57
N ILE A 96 4.45 0.25 0.44
CA ILE A 96 3.66 1.48 0.34
C ILE A 96 4.09 2.18 -0.96
N ASP A 97 3.37 1.91 -2.04
CA ASP A 97 3.79 2.22 -3.42
C ASP A 97 4.03 3.70 -3.76
N ASN A 98 3.43 4.64 -3.03
CA ASN A 98 3.56 6.07 -3.26
C ASN A 98 4.40 6.79 -2.20
N ASN A 99 4.99 6.06 -1.24
CA ASN A 99 6.01 6.63 -0.39
C ASN A 99 7.34 6.76 -1.16
N PRO A 100 8.13 7.84 -0.96
CA PRO A 100 9.46 7.98 -1.56
C PRO A 100 10.38 6.79 -1.28
N SER A 101 10.24 6.19 -0.09
CA SER A 101 10.76 4.88 0.24
C SER A 101 9.61 3.87 0.27
N PRO A 102 9.49 2.98 -0.74
CA PRO A 102 8.33 2.11 -0.87
C PRO A 102 8.30 0.97 0.15
N VAL A 103 9.45 0.59 0.72
CA VAL A 103 9.50 -0.45 1.76
C VAL A 103 9.28 0.21 3.12
N GLY A 104 8.10 0.01 3.70
CA GLY A 104 7.76 0.52 5.03
C GLY A 104 8.31 -0.33 6.17
N ALA A 105 8.31 -1.65 5.99
CA ALA A 105 8.87 -2.60 6.96
C ALA A 105 9.17 -3.97 6.34
N ILE A 106 10.09 -4.70 6.98
CA ILE A 106 10.36 -6.11 6.69
C ILE A 106 10.38 -6.86 8.02
N PHE A 107 9.49 -7.84 8.18
CA PHE A 107 9.42 -8.69 9.36
C PHE A 107 9.94 -10.08 9.00
N THR A 108 10.84 -10.62 9.81
CA THR A 108 11.37 -11.97 9.65
C THR A 108 10.95 -12.82 10.83
N PHE A 109 10.48 -14.03 10.55
CA PHE A 109 9.98 -14.95 11.56
C PHE A 109 10.72 -16.28 11.49
N THR A 110 10.52 -17.05 12.54
CA THR A 110 10.95 -18.43 12.73
C THR A 110 9.74 -19.28 13.12
N PRO A 111 9.83 -20.62 13.07
CA PRO A 111 8.78 -21.49 13.63
C PRO A 111 8.41 -21.14 15.08
N ASP A 112 9.36 -20.63 15.86
CA ASP A 112 9.13 -20.25 17.25
C ASP A 112 8.47 -18.86 17.42
N SER A 113 8.10 -18.18 16.32
CA SER A 113 7.50 -16.83 16.34
C SER A 113 6.00 -16.82 16.72
N GLY A 114 5.49 -17.92 17.27
CA GLY A 114 4.12 -18.03 17.75
C GLY A 114 3.10 -17.87 16.62
N ARG A 115 2.22 -16.86 16.72
CA ARG A 115 1.23 -16.59 15.66
C ARG A 115 1.76 -15.73 14.51
N ALA A 116 2.93 -15.10 14.65
CA ALA A 116 3.45 -14.15 13.66
C ALA A 116 2.48 -13.02 13.28
N ASP A 117 1.62 -12.59 14.21
CA ASP A 117 0.82 -11.37 14.05
C ASP A 117 1.72 -10.13 14.25
N ILE A 118 1.49 -9.09 13.46
CA ILE A 118 2.20 -7.81 13.53
C ILE A 118 1.19 -6.71 13.79
N GLU A 119 1.50 -5.81 14.72
CA GLU A 119 0.83 -4.52 14.86
C GLU A 119 1.88 -3.43 14.86
N THR A 120 1.78 -2.49 13.92
CA THR A 120 2.75 -1.41 13.77
C THR A 120 2.07 -0.11 13.41
N ARG A 121 2.79 0.99 13.61
CA ARG A 121 2.36 2.33 13.24
C ARG A 121 3.32 2.86 12.20
N VAL A 122 2.83 3.10 10.98
CA VAL A 122 3.64 3.52 9.85
C VAL A 122 3.30 4.95 9.46
N ARG A 123 4.32 5.76 9.22
CA ARG A 123 4.14 7.09 8.65
C ARG A 123 3.93 6.95 7.15
N ILE A 124 2.85 7.52 6.62
CA ILE A 124 2.54 7.52 5.19
C ILE A 124 2.65 8.97 4.73
N GLU A 125 3.56 9.24 3.78
CA GLU A 125 3.87 10.62 3.37
C GLU A 125 2.98 11.11 2.23
N ALA A 126 2.37 10.19 1.47
CA ALA A 126 1.45 10.52 0.38
C ALA A 126 0.41 9.40 0.13
N VAL A 127 -0.67 9.74 -0.58
CA VAL A 127 -1.76 8.85 -1.00
C VAL A 127 -1.21 7.54 -1.60
N SER A 128 -1.44 6.38 -0.98
CA SER A 128 -0.77 5.12 -1.37
C SER A 128 -1.63 3.88 -1.15
N TYR A 129 -1.45 2.86 -2.01
CA TYR A 129 -1.97 1.51 -1.83
C TYR A 129 -0.99 0.65 -1.00
N THR A 130 -1.53 -0.25 -0.18
CA THR A 130 -0.72 -1.21 0.59
C THR A 130 -0.78 -2.58 -0.05
N HIS A 131 0.40 -3.16 -0.28
CA HIS A 131 0.56 -4.48 -0.90
C HIS A 131 1.19 -5.44 0.12
N LEU A 132 0.61 -6.63 0.23
CA LEU A 132 1.18 -7.80 0.93
C LEU A 132 1.57 -8.88 -0.06
#